data_AF-A0A6P4EBF6-F1
#
_entry.id   AF-A0A6P4EBF6-F1
#
_cell.length_a   1.000
_cell.length_b   1.000
_cell.length_c   1.000
_cell.angle_alpha   90.00
_cell.angle_beta   90.00
_cell.angle_gamma   90.00
#
_symmetry.space_group_name_H-M   'P 1'
#
loop_
_entity.id
_entity.type
_entity.pdbx_description
1 polymer ?
#
loop_
_entity_poly.entity_id
_entity_poly.type
_entity_poly.pdbx_seq_one_letter_code
_entity_poly.pdbx_strand_id
1 'polypeptide(L)' 'MVSILFAISAAEDECRACDWKSDIHCGKVADGTCVFSALNRCQVERVSCLRDQKGLPPFTEISKGKCSKSTPKCTKP' A
#
# COMPACT_ATOMS: atom_id res chain seq x y z
N MET A 1 16.89 21.68 -35.82
CA MET A 1 17.35 20.65 -34.86
C MET A 1 16.15 20.27 -34.02
N VAL A 2 15.67 19.03 -34.14
CA VAL A 2 14.53 18.52 -33.35
C VAL A 2 15.11 17.90 -32.08
N SER A 3 14.94 18.58 -30.95
CA SER A 3 15.32 18.03 -29.65
C SER A 3 14.15 17.22 -29.12
N ILE A 4 14.17 15.91 -29.34
CA ILE A 4 13.24 14.98 -28.69
C ILE A 4 13.74 14.79 -27.26
N LEU A 5 13.16 15.54 -26.33
CA LEU A 5 13.32 15.28 -24.91
C LEU A 5 12.56 13.99 -24.61
N PHE A 6 13.30 12.88 -24.51
CA PHE A 6 12.81 11.68 -23.83
C PHE A 6 12.65 12.03 -22.35
N ALA A 7 11.47 12.54 -22.00
CA ALA A 7 11.04 12.63 -20.61
C ALA A 7 10.79 11.18 -20.14
N ILE A 8 11.84 10.56 -19.60
CA ILE A 8 11.72 9.30 -18.89
C ILE A 8 10.95 9.65 -17.62
N SER A 9 9.64 9.46 -17.62
CA SER A 9 8.84 9.53 -16.40
C SER A 9 9.18 8.30 -15.56
N ALA A 10 10.31 8.35 -14.85
CA ALA A 10 10.43 7.59 -13.63
C ALA A 10 9.38 8.18 -12.69
N ALA A 11 8.19 7.57 -12.66
CA ALA A 11 7.28 7.79 -11.55
C ALA A 11 8.05 7.32 -10.32
N GLU A 12 8.69 8.26 -9.63
CA GLU A 12 9.31 8.01 -8.35
C GLU A 12 8.21 7.40 -7.47
N ASP A 13 8.52 6.37 -6.68
CA ASP A 13 7.60 5.79 -5.71
C ASP A 13 7.24 6.92 -4.72
N GLU A 14 6.19 7.71 -5.00
CA GLU A 14 5.76 8.82 -4.14
C GLU A 14 5.29 8.30 -2.77
N CYS A 15 5.11 6.98 -2.66
CA CYS A 15 4.76 6.31 -1.45
C CYS A 15 5.93 6.31 -0.46
N ARG A 16 5.61 6.68 0.78
CA ARG A 16 6.56 6.82 1.89
C ARG A 16 7.47 5.59 2.07
N ALA A 17 8.78 5.83 2.17
CA ALA A 17 9.75 4.84 2.62
C ALA A 17 9.57 4.51 4.11
N CYS A 18 9.67 3.21 4.45
CA CYS A 18 9.43 2.72 5.80
C CYS A 18 10.68 2.12 6.43
N ASP A 19 10.80 2.30 7.75
CA ASP A 19 11.79 1.58 8.53
C ASP A 19 11.43 0.09 8.68
N TRP A 20 12.35 -0.67 9.25
CA TRP A 20 12.22 -2.09 9.51
C TRP A 20 11.73 -2.40 10.94
N LYS A 21 11.23 -1.40 11.68
CA LYS A 21 10.73 -1.62 13.03
C LYS A 21 9.49 -2.52 12.97
N SER A 22 9.44 -3.54 13.82
CA SER A 22 8.30 -4.44 13.89
C SER A 22 7.30 -3.97 14.95
N ASP A 23 6.12 -3.59 14.49
CA ASP A 23 4.90 -3.39 15.28
C ASP A 23 3.71 -3.75 14.39
N ILE A 24 3.33 -5.03 14.33
CA ILE A 24 2.43 -5.56 13.28
C ILE A 24 1.11 -4.78 13.21
N HIS A 25 0.68 -4.45 11.99
CA HIS A 25 -0.61 -3.80 11.72
C HIS A 25 -1.39 -4.52 10.61
N CYS A 26 -2.70 -4.31 10.61
CA CYS A 26 -3.65 -4.78 9.63
C CYS A 26 -4.33 -3.58 8.94
N GLY A 27 -4.28 -3.53 7.62
CA GLY A 27 -5.09 -2.64 6.79
C GLY A 27 -6.34 -3.35 6.28
N LYS A 28 -7.48 -2.65 6.30
CA LYS A 28 -8.76 -3.10 5.74
C LYS A 28 -9.25 -2.09 4.72
N VAL A 29 -9.81 -2.61 3.63
CA VAL A 29 -10.53 -1.80 2.64
C VAL A 29 -11.89 -1.39 3.22
N ALA A 30 -12.41 -0.22 2.85
CA ALA A 30 -13.66 0.32 3.40
C ALA A 30 -14.87 -0.60 3.25
N ASP A 31 -14.94 -1.33 2.13
CA ASP A 31 -16.00 -2.29 1.82
C ASP A 31 -15.80 -3.66 2.51
N GLY A 32 -14.72 -3.83 3.26
CA GLY A 32 -14.38 -5.08 3.95
C GLY A 32 -14.03 -6.23 3.00
N THR A 33 -13.83 -5.97 1.71
CA THR A 33 -13.62 -7.01 0.70
C THR A 33 -12.34 -7.80 0.90
N CYS A 34 -11.27 -7.16 1.37
CA CYS A 34 -9.99 -7.80 1.65
C CYS A 34 -9.19 -7.12 2.75
N VAL A 35 -8.13 -7.78 3.22
CA VAL A 35 -7.24 -7.29 4.28
C VAL A 35 -5.76 -7.49 3.96
N PHE A 36 -4.90 -6.71 4.60
CA PHE A 36 -3.44 -6.81 4.43
C PHE A 36 -2.73 -6.65 5.78
N SER A 37 -1.87 -7.59 6.15
CA SER A 37 -1.03 -7.49 7.35
C SER A 37 0.41 -7.15 6.97
N ALA A 38 1.03 -6.22 7.69
CA ALA A 38 2.43 -5.85 7.51
C ALA A 38 3.20 -5.77 8.83
N LEU A 39 4.53 -5.64 8.77
CA LEU A 39 5.38 -5.59 9.95
C LEU A 39 5.16 -4.32 10.76
N ASN A 40 4.74 -3.22 10.12
CA ASN A 40 4.41 -1.98 10.79
C ASN A 40 3.32 -1.19 10.06
N ARG A 41 2.82 -0.15 10.74
CA ARG A 41 1.82 0.77 10.19
C ARG A 41 2.29 1.42 8.89
N CYS A 42 3.55 1.88 8.83
CA CYS A 42 4.08 2.53 7.64
C CYS A 42 4.00 1.60 6.41
N GLN A 43 4.32 0.32 6.56
CA GLN A 43 4.22 -0.63 5.45
C GLN A 43 2.78 -0.83 4.97
N VAL A 44 1.80 -0.79 5.88
CA VAL A 44 0.37 -0.80 5.49
C VAL A 44 0.03 0.46 4.69
N GLU A 45 0.45 1.64 5.16
CA GLU A 45 0.23 2.93 4.49
C GLU A 45 0.92 2.99 3.11
N ARG A 46 2.15 2.49 3.00
CA ARG A 46 2.89 2.42 1.73
C ARG A 46 2.18 1.54 0.73
N VAL A 47 1.74 0.34 1.13
CA VAL A 47 0.96 -0.55 0.26
C VAL A 47 -0.39 0.07 -0.08
N SER A 48 -1.02 0.82 0.83
CA SER A 48 -2.25 1.57 0.55
C SER A 48 -2.05 2.61 -0.55
N CYS A 49 -0.98 3.39 -0.47
CA CYS A 49 -0.60 4.38 -1.48
C CYS A 49 -0.33 3.71 -2.85
N LEU A 50 0.42 2.60 -2.86
CA LEU A 50 0.69 1.84 -4.08
C LEU A 50 -0.58 1.26 -4.73
N ARG A 51 -1.57 0.88 -3.91
CA ARG A 51 -2.88 0.43 -4.39
C ARG A 51 -3.63 1.57 -5.06
N ASP A 52 -3.67 2.73 -4.42
CA ASP A 52 -4.34 3.93 -4.93
C ASP A 52 -3.75 4.38 -6.28
N GLN A 53 -2.42 4.45 -6.39
CA GLN A 53 -1.72 4.76 -7.64
C GLN A 53 -2.04 3.77 -8.78
N LYS A 54 -2.41 2.53 -8.45
CA LYS A 54 -2.78 1.48 -9.41
C LYS A 54 -4.30 1.35 -9.62
N GLY A 55 -5.09 2.28 -9.09
CA GLY A 55 -6.56 2.26 -9.18
C GLY A 55 -7.22 1.15 -8.36
N LEU A 56 -6.50 0.57 -7.39
CA LEU A 56 -7.02 -0.42 -6.45
C LEU A 56 -7.52 0.29 -5.19
N PRO A 57 -8.60 -0.20 -4.54
CA PRO A 57 -9.13 0.42 -3.32
C PRO A 57 -8.07 0.53 -2.19
N PRO A 58 -7.78 1.73 -1.65
CA PRO A 58 -6.84 1.89 -0.54
C PRO A 58 -7.39 1.33 0.78
N PHE A 59 -6.52 1.17 1.78
CA PHE A 59 -6.93 0.83 3.14
C PHE A 59 -7.44 2.07 3.86
N THR A 60 -8.67 2.02 4.38
CA THR A 60 -9.27 3.13 5.14
C THR A 60 -9.23 2.90 6.64
N GLU A 61 -9.09 1.65 7.08
CA GLU A 61 -8.91 1.29 8.48
C GLU A 61 -7.57 0.60 8.67
N ILE A 62 -6.74 1.10 9.59
CA ILE A 62 -5.48 0.47 9.98
C ILE A 62 -5.52 0.22 11.48
N SER A 63 -5.55 -1.05 11.88
CA SER A 63 -5.57 -1.48 13.27
C SER A 63 -4.27 -2.19 13.65
N LYS A 64 -3.86 -2.07 14.92
CA LYS A 64 -2.72 -2.82 15.44
C LYS A 64 -3.02 -4.32 15.51
N GLY A 65 -2.02 -5.15 15.23
CA GLY A 65 -2.12 -6.62 15.21
C GLY A 65 -2.33 -7.22 13.83
N LYS A 66 -2.46 -8.55 13.79
CA LYS A 66 -2.70 -9.30 12.54
C LYS A 66 -4.16 -9.18 12.10
N CYS A 67 -4.39 -9.24 10.80
CA CYS A 67 -5.74 -9.32 10.26
C CYS A 67 -6.43 -10.64 10.63
N SER A 68 -7.77 -10.62 10.67
CA SER A 68 -8.57 -11.84 10.77
C SER A 68 -8.27 -12.79 9.61
N LYS A 69 -8.22 -14.08 9.88
CA LYS A 69 -8.02 -15.12 8.85
C LYS A 69 -9.28 -15.39 8.02
N SER A 70 -10.44 -14.94 8.50
CA SER A 70 -11.72 -15.15 7.81
C SER A 70 -11.91 -14.20 6.62
N THR A 71 -11.21 -13.06 6.60
CA THR A 71 -11.27 -12.09 5.50
C THR A 71 -10.17 -12.39 4.49
N PRO A 72 -10.45 -12.42 3.18
CA PRO A 72 -9.45 -12.75 2.18
C PRO A 72 -8.35 -11.68 2.12
N LYS A 73 -7.15 -12.10 1.72
CA LYS A 73 -6.01 -11.19 1.60
C LYS A 73 -6.13 -10.35 0.33
N CYS A 74 -5.77 -9.08 0.42
CA CYS A 74 -5.71 -8.23 -0.76
C CYS A 74 -4.63 -8.68 -1.73
N THR A 75 -4.91 -8.54 -3.02
CA THR A 75 -3.91 -8.70 -4.08
C THR A 75 -2.79 -7.70 -3.87
N LYS A 76 -1.56 -8.13 -4.14
CA LYS A 76 -0.39 -7.25 -4.08
C LYS A 76 -0.56 -6.15 -5.14
N PRO A 77 -0.27 -4.88 -4.81
CA PRO A 77 -0.28 -3.81 -5.78
C PRO A 77 0.73 -4.08 -6.89
#